data_AF-A0A379WKZ4-F1
#
_entry.id   AF-A0A379WKZ4-F1
#
_cell.length_a   1.000
_cell.length_b   1.000
_cell.length_c   1.000
_cell.angle_alpha   90.00
_cell.angle_beta   90.00
_cell.angle_gamma   90.00
#
_symmetry.space_group_name_H-M   'P 1'
#
loop_
_entity.id
_entity.type
_entity.pdbx_description
1 polymer ?
#
loop_
_entity_poly.entity_id
_entity_poly.type
_entity_poly.pdbx_seq_one_letter_code
_entity_poly.pdbx_strand_id
1 'polypeptide(L)' 'MATYDLQPEMSSAELTEKLVAAIESGKYDTIICNYPNGDMVGHTGVMEAAIKAVEALDNCIEQVTKAVESVVDNC' A
#
# COMPACT_ATOMS: atom_id res chain seq x y z
N MET A 1 -20.65 -11.81 -5.34
CA MET A 1 -19.93 -10.57 -4.94
C MET A 1 -18.70 -11.03 -4.19
N ALA A 2 -17.50 -10.61 -4.61
CA ALA A 2 -16.25 -11.00 -3.96
C ALA A 2 -16.15 -10.23 -2.64
N THR A 3 -16.29 -10.97 -1.55
CA THR A 3 -16.21 -10.51 -0.18
C THR A 3 -14.74 -10.24 0.15
N TYR A 4 -14.33 -8.97 0.15
CA TYR A 4 -12.94 -8.54 0.43
C TYR A 4 -12.44 -8.95 1.82
N ASP A 5 -13.34 -9.36 2.72
CA ASP A 5 -13.06 -10.02 3.99
C ASP A 5 -12.26 -11.32 3.85
N LEU A 6 -12.30 -12.00 2.71
CA LEU A 6 -11.51 -13.21 2.45
C LEU A 6 -10.04 -12.93 2.07
N GLN A 7 -9.72 -11.69 1.67
CA GLN A 7 -8.36 -11.25 1.34
C GLN A 7 -8.18 -9.76 1.69
N PRO A 8 -8.08 -9.40 2.98
CA PRO A 8 -7.97 -8.01 3.45
C PRO A 8 -6.78 -7.23 2.85
N GLU A 9 -5.70 -7.95 2.52
CA GLU A 9 -4.50 -7.43 1.88
C GLU A 9 -4.71 -7.05 0.40
N MET A 10 -5.78 -7.55 -0.25
CA MET A 10 -6.08 -7.28 -1.65
C MET A 10 -4.83 -7.39 -2.54
N SER A 11 -4.54 -6.36 -3.34
CA SER A 11 -3.36 -6.24 -4.20
C SER A 11 -2.34 -5.23 -3.66
N SER A 12 -2.35 -4.94 -2.35
CA SER A 12 -1.49 -3.89 -1.78
C SER A 12 0.00 -4.17 -1.98
N ALA A 13 0.42 -5.45 -1.89
CA ALA A 13 1.80 -5.85 -2.11
C ALA A 13 2.27 -5.60 -3.56
N GLU A 14 1.48 -6.01 -4.56
CA GLU A 14 1.81 -5.78 -5.98
C GLU A 14 1.82 -4.28 -6.32
N LEU A 15 0.88 -3.51 -5.75
CA LEU A 15 0.84 -2.06 -5.90
C LEU A 15 2.08 -1.40 -5.28
N THR A 16 2.51 -1.86 -4.12
CA THR A 16 3.71 -1.39 -3.42
C THR A 16 4.96 -1.65 -4.23
N GLU A 17 5.12 -2.85 -4.80
CA GLU A 17 6.27 -3.20 -5.65
C GLU A 17 6.39 -2.24 -6.84
N LYS A 18 5.27 -1.97 -7.54
CA LYS A 18 5.24 -1.03 -8.66
C LYS A 18 5.55 0.40 -8.23
N LEU A 19 5.06 0.81 -7.06
CA LEU A 19 5.30 2.15 -6.51
C LEU A 19 6.77 2.33 -6.13
N VAL A 20 7.38 1.36 -5.44
CA VAL A 20 8.81 1.37 -5.10
C VAL A 20 9.65 1.45 -6.37
N ALA A 21 9.38 0.61 -7.36
CA ALA A 21 10.09 0.67 -8.64
C ALA A 21 9.94 2.02 -9.36
N ALA A 22 8.76 2.67 -9.25
CA ALA A 22 8.54 4.00 -9.79
C ALA A 22 9.35 5.09 -9.06
N ILE A 23 9.41 5.03 -7.72
CA ILE A 23 10.22 5.93 -6.88
C ILE A 23 11.70 5.79 -7.23
N GLU A 24 12.22 4.56 -7.20
CA GLU A 24 13.64 4.26 -7.48
C GLU A 24 14.05 4.63 -8.91
N SER A 25 13.09 4.65 -9.85
CA SER A 25 13.38 5.00 -11.24
C SER A 25 13.74 6.48 -11.45
N GLY A 26 13.35 7.37 -10.53
CA GLY A 26 13.54 8.82 -10.66
C GLY A 26 12.82 9.45 -11.88
N LYS A 27 11.88 8.74 -12.52
CA LYS A 27 11.21 9.18 -13.76
C LYS A 27 10.08 10.17 -13.53
N TYR A 28 9.62 10.32 -12.29
CA TYR A 28 8.44 11.09 -11.94
C TYR A 28 8.79 12.10 -10.85
N ASP A 29 8.44 13.38 -11.07
CA ASP A 29 8.60 14.43 -10.07
C ASP A 29 7.58 14.29 -8.92
N THR A 30 6.45 13.63 -9.18
CA THR A 30 5.38 13.41 -8.20
C THR A 30 4.62 12.13 -8.55
N ILE A 31 4.36 11.29 -7.54
CA ILE A 31 3.61 10.04 -7.67
C ILE A 31 2.42 10.09 -6.70
N ILE A 32 1.23 9.74 -7.17
CA ILE A 32 0.01 9.64 -6.36
C ILE A 32 -0.46 8.18 -6.38
N CYS A 33 -0.56 7.57 -5.20
CA CYS A 33 -1.00 6.19 -5.04
C CYS A 33 -2.17 6.11 -4.04
N ASN A 34 -3.19 5.31 -4.36
CA ASN A 34 -4.32 5.07 -3.48
C ASN A 34 -4.33 3.60 -3.05
N TYR A 35 -4.39 3.36 -1.74
CA TYR A 35 -4.61 2.04 -1.16
C TYR A 35 -6.06 1.91 -0.68
N PRO A 36 -6.91 1.16 -1.39
CA PRO A 36 -8.33 1.08 -1.06
C PRO A 36 -8.63 0.11 0.09
N ASN A 37 -7.64 -0.63 0.61
CA ASN A 37 -7.84 -1.70 1.59
C ASN A 37 -8.66 -1.25 2.81
N GLY A 38 -8.28 -0.12 3.44
CA GLY A 38 -8.98 0.37 4.62
C GLY A 38 -10.45 0.71 4.36
N ASP A 39 -10.74 1.30 3.20
CA ASP A 39 -12.10 1.65 2.79
C ASP A 39 -12.91 0.40 2.45
N MET A 40 -12.41 -0.42 1.51
CA MET A 40 -13.13 -1.58 0.98
C MET A 40 -13.35 -2.66 2.05
N VAL A 41 -12.38 -2.86 2.95
CA VAL A 41 -12.51 -3.83 4.04
C VAL A 41 -13.28 -3.23 5.22
N GLY A 42 -13.12 -1.93 5.51
CA GLY A 42 -13.89 -1.25 6.55
C GLY A 42 -15.41 -1.29 6.31
N HIS A 43 -15.84 -1.17 5.04
CA HIS A 43 -17.24 -1.26 4.64
C HIS A 43 -17.88 -2.65 4.84
N THR A 44 -17.09 -3.70 5.10
CA THR A 44 -17.61 -5.03 5.44
C THR A 44 -18.18 -5.10 6.86
N GLY A 45 -17.81 -4.16 7.73
CA GLY A 45 -18.20 -4.16 9.15
C GLY A 45 -17.51 -5.24 10.00
N VAL A 46 -16.52 -5.95 9.46
CA VAL A 46 -15.77 -7.01 10.15
C VAL A 46 -14.48 -6.44 10.74
N MET A 47 -14.47 -6.19 12.05
CA MET A 47 -13.34 -5.56 12.76
C MET A 47 -12.01 -6.31 12.54
N GLU A 48 -12.00 -7.63 12.66
CA GLU A 48 -10.80 -8.45 12.48
C GLU A 48 -10.22 -8.34 11.05
N ALA A 49 -11.08 -8.22 10.03
CA ALA A 49 -10.64 -8.01 8.66
C ALA A 49 -10.06 -6.59 8.49
N ALA A 50 -10.68 -5.59 9.11
CA ALA A 50 -10.19 -4.21 9.06
C ALA A 50 -8.82 -4.06 9.73
N ILE A 51 -8.57 -4.73 10.86
CA ILE A 51 -7.24 -4.75 11.51
C ILE A 51 -6.20 -5.31 10.53
N LYS A 52 -6.45 -6.49 9.94
CA LYS A 52 -5.54 -7.10 8.96
C LYS A 52 -5.29 -6.22 7.74
N ALA A 53 -6.33 -5.52 7.26
CA ALA A 53 -6.18 -4.58 6.15
C ALA A 53 -5.21 -3.44 6.52
N VAL A 54 -5.33 -2.87 7.72
CA VAL A 54 -4.44 -1.80 8.18
C VAL A 54 -3.03 -2.32 8.45
N GLU A 55 -2.85 -3.51 9.02
CA GLU A 55 -1.54 -4.15 9.19
C GLU A 55 -0.85 -4.40 7.84
N ALA A 56 -1.60 -4.82 6.82
CA ALA A 56 -1.06 -4.95 5.47
C ALA A 56 -0.62 -3.59 4.91
N LEU A 57 -1.39 -2.52 5.15
CA LEU A 57 -1.01 -1.17 4.74
C LEU A 57 0.22 -0.65 5.47
N ASP A 58 0.36 -0.92 6.76
CA ASP A 58 1.53 -0.51 7.55
C ASP A 58 2.84 -1.05 6.94
N ASN A 59 2.86 -2.34 6.58
CA ASN A 59 3.99 -2.96 5.87
C ASN A 59 4.25 -2.35 4.49
N CYS A 60 3.20 -1.92 3.78
CA CYS A 60 3.35 -1.25 2.48
C CYS A 60 3.96 0.15 2.65
N ILE A 61 3.51 0.91 3.65
CA ILE A 61 4.02 2.25 3.95
C ILE A 61 5.47 2.20 4.41
N GLU A 62 5.87 1.18 5.19
CA GLU A 62 7.28 1.00 5.57
C GLU A 62 8.18 0.87 4.33
N GLN A 63 7.79 0.02 3.36
CA GLN A 63 8.55 -0.17 2.11
C GLN A 63 8.63 1.11 1.27
N VAL A 64 7.51 1.81 1.12
CA VAL A 64 7.47 3.09 0.39
C VAL A 64 8.34 4.13 1.06
N THR A 65 8.29 4.25 2.39
CA THR A 65 9.09 5.20 3.16
C THR A 65 10.58 4.94 2.96
N LYS A 66 11.01 3.67 3.06
CA LYS A 66 12.40 3.26 2.79
C LYS A 66 12.84 3.59 1.36
N ALA A 67 11.97 3.39 0.37
CA ALA A 67 12.27 3.71 -1.02
C ALA A 67 12.40 5.23 -1.26
N VAL A 68 11.60 6.05 -0.56
CA VAL A 68 11.74 7.51 -0.60
C VAL A 68 13.04 7.95 0.06
N GLU A 69 13.35 7.43 1.24
CA GLU A 69 14.60 7.76 1.96
C GLU A 69 15.85 7.38 1.14
N SER A 70 15.84 6.24 0.44
CA SER A 70 16.98 5.76 -0.35
C SER A 70 17.32 6.65 -1.57
N VAL A 71 16.35 7.43 -2.07
CA VAL A 71 16.57 8.33 -3.22
C VAL A 71 16.82 9.78 -2.79
N VAL A 72 16.38 10.18 -1.59
CA VAL A 72 16.61 11.55 -1.06
C VAL A 72 18.07 11.76 -0.65
N ASP A 73 18.75 10.75 -0.12
CA ASP A 73 20.17 10.83 0.25
C ASP A 73 21.13 10.97 -0.97
N ASN A 74 20.61 10.94 -2.20
CA ASN A 74 21.36 11.13 -3.43
C ASN A 74 21.27 12.57 -4.01
N CYS A 75 20.77 13.55 -3.23
CA CYS A 75 20.77 14.97 -3.60
C CYS A 75 21.99 15.74 -3.04
#